data_AF-A0A7S1ZDC5-F1
#
_entry.id   AF-A0A7S1ZDC5-F1
#
_cell.length_a   1.000
_cell.length_b   1.000
_cell.length_c   1.000
_cell.angle_alpha   90.00
_cell.angle_beta   90.00
_cell.angle_gamma   90.00
#
_symmetry.space_group_name_H-M   'P 1'
#
loop_
_entity.id
_entity.type
_entity.pdbx_description
1 polymer ?
#
loop_
_entity_poly.entity_id
_entity_poly.type
_entity_poly.pdbx_seq_one_letter_code
_entity_poly.pdbx_strand_id
1 'polypeptide(L)'
;ARLDYATAQNIIEGKIASGEKVEDLDDNLWPQSRRPTGGHTIDDVAGDVRLMHRVAQARRALRFQNGALALNGVKLAFQLGADGEAPELCEPYPIRDSNRLVEEYMLLANYLVAERLISHAGDRAVIRNHNPPLQKGLEDVVDVARESVGFHIDATSSQSLQESLSRMGRECNDELVMQCVTELAMVPMRPAEYLTAGHVEEEEWSHFALNIPYYTHFTSPIRRYADVMVHRLLQATIDGTIDEDDTLRNEAETQSSCEHCNEKRMASKKAQERSDRVFLSLFLLAKPIKNVLG
;
A
#
# COMPACT_ATOMS: atom_id res chain seq x y z
N ALA A 1 -9.23 -14.47 -16.67
CA ALA A 1 -10.20 -13.40 -16.31
C ALA A 1 -9.44 -12.09 -16.07
N ARG A 2 -10.09 -10.93 -16.19
CA ARG A 2 -9.50 -9.62 -15.82
C ARG A 2 -10.42 -8.92 -14.81
N LEU A 3 -10.21 -9.21 -13.53
CA LEU A 3 -11.04 -8.69 -12.45
C LEU A 3 -10.67 -7.24 -12.11
N ASP A 4 -11.67 -6.44 -11.76
CA ASP A 4 -11.45 -5.25 -10.93
C ASP A 4 -11.77 -5.56 -9.46
N TYR A 5 -11.46 -4.61 -8.57
CA TYR A 5 -11.67 -4.76 -7.14
C TYR A 5 -13.15 -4.89 -6.76
N ALA A 6 -14.09 -4.34 -7.55
CA ALA A 6 -15.51 -4.46 -7.27
C ALA A 6 -16.00 -5.88 -7.56
N THR A 7 -15.68 -6.43 -8.74
CA THR A 7 -16.00 -7.82 -9.08
C THR A 7 -15.35 -8.81 -8.11
N ALA A 8 -14.07 -8.62 -7.76
CA ALA A 8 -13.40 -9.47 -6.78
C ALA A 8 -14.07 -9.41 -5.40
N GLN A 9 -14.55 -8.23 -4.98
CA GLN A 9 -15.30 -8.08 -3.73
C GLN A 9 -16.64 -8.83 -3.79
N ASN A 10 -17.37 -8.75 -4.90
CA ASN A 10 -18.63 -9.49 -5.09
C ASN A 10 -18.43 -11.00 -4.98
N ILE A 11 -17.30 -11.53 -5.51
CA ILE A 11 -16.93 -12.94 -5.37
C ILE A 11 -16.68 -13.31 -3.90
N ILE A 12 -15.91 -12.49 -3.18
CA ILE A 12 -15.57 -12.69 -1.75
C ILE A 12 -16.84 -12.72 -0.90
N GLU A 13 -17.78 -11.81 -1.16
CA GLU A 13 -19.05 -11.70 -0.43
C GLU A 13 -20.09 -12.75 -0.84
N GLY A 14 -19.79 -13.60 -1.84
CA GLY A 14 -20.71 -14.62 -2.32
C GLY A 14 -21.92 -14.09 -3.10
N LYS A 15 -21.87 -12.81 -3.53
CA LYS A 15 -22.92 -12.19 -4.34
C LYS A 15 -23.01 -12.78 -5.75
N ILE A 16 -21.91 -13.36 -6.22
CA ILE A 16 -21.79 -14.01 -7.52
C ILE A 16 -20.94 -15.28 -7.42
N ALA A 17 -21.08 -16.18 -8.40
CA ALA A 17 -20.35 -17.43 -8.55
C ALA A 17 -20.50 -18.34 -7.31
N SER A 18 -21.73 -18.49 -6.82
CA SER A 18 -22.10 -19.28 -5.64
C SER A 18 -22.86 -20.58 -6.00
N GLY A 19 -22.69 -21.07 -7.23
CA GLY A 19 -23.39 -22.24 -7.78
C GLY A 19 -24.58 -21.90 -8.69
N GLU A 20 -24.76 -20.62 -9.02
CA GLU A 20 -25.69 -20.17 -10.06
C GLU A 20 -25.21 -20.55 -11.47
N LYS A 21 -26.12 -20.72 -12.43
CA LYS A 21 -25.74 -20.99 -13.81
C LYS A 21 -25.10 -19.73 -14.41
N VAL A 22 -24.17 -19.92 -15.34
CA VAL A 22 -23.48 -18.80 -16.01
C VAL A 22 -24.44 -17.82 -16.71
N GLU A 23 -25.58 -18.33 -17.17
CA GLU A 23 -26.65 -17.55 -17.82
C GLU A 23 -27.39 -16.61 -16.85
N ASP A 24 -27.35 -16.90 -15.55
CA ASP A 24 -28.07 -16.17 -14.50
C ASP A 24 -27.19 -15.10 -13.82
N LEU A 25 -25.91 -15.01 -14.17
CA LEU A 25 -24.97 -14.04 -13.60
C LEU A 25 -25.27 -12.61 -14.08
N ASP A 26 -25.48 -11.71 -13.12
CA ASP A 26 -25.66 -10.28 -13.38
C ASP A 26 -24.38 -9.68 -14.01
N ASP A 27 -24.51 -9.21 -15.26
CA ASP A 27 -23.46 -8.52 -16.00
C ASP A 27 -22.96 -7.25 -15.30
N ASN A 28 -23.78 -6.63 -14.45
CA ASN A 28 -23.37 -5.49 -13.64
C ASN A 28 -22.39 -5.88 -12.52
N LEU A 29 -22.46 -7.13 -12.03
CA LEU A 29 -21.60 -7.62 -10.95
C LEU A 29 -20.32 -8.26 -11.49
N TRP A 30 -20.39 -8.92 -12.65
CA TRP A 30 -19.23 -9.44 -13.37
C TRP A 30 -19.42 -9.30 -14.89
N PRO A 31 -18.89 -8.23 -15.50
CA PRO A 31 -19.03 -7.98 -16.94
C PRO A 31 -18.48 -9.12 -17.78
N GLN A 32 -19.20 -9.50 -18.84
CA GLN A 32 -18.82 -10.60 -19.74
C GLN A 32 -17.39 -10.46 -20.30
N SER A 33 -16.99 -9.24 -20.65
CA SER A 33 -15.64 -8.92 -21.16
C SER A 33 -14.50 -9.18 -20.17
N ARG A 34 -14.82 -9.34 -18.88
CA ARG A 34 -13.87 -9.56 -17.78
C ARG A 34 -13.90 -10.99 -17.25
N ARG A 35 -14.82 -11.84 -17.74
CA ARG A 35 -14.97 -13.24 -17.33
C ARG A 35 -13.77 -14.09 -17.78
N PRO A 36 -13.58 -15.29 -17.20
CA PRO A 36 -12.52 -16.19 -17.59
C PRO A 36 -12.60 -16.58 -19.08
N THR A 37 -11.44 -16.77 -19.70
CA THR A 37 -11.28 -17.31 -21.06
C THR A 37 -10.25 -18.44 -21.00
N GLY A 38 -10.18 -19.29 -22.02
CA GLY A 38 -9.11 -20.30 -22.12
C GLY A 38 -9.31 -21.55 -21.27
N GLY A 39 -10.55 -22.05 -21.12
CA GLY A 39 -10.84 -23.35 -20.50
C GLY A 39 -11.12 -23.34 -19.00
N HIS A 40 -11.01 -22.18 -18.34
CA HIS A 40 -11.39 -22.02 -16.94
C HIS A 40 -12.83 -21.54 -16.82
N THR A 41 -13.56 -22.07 -15.84
CA THR A 41 -14.92 -21.67 -15.53
C THR A 41 -14.95 -20.47 -14.57
N ILE A 42 -16.12 -19.87 -14.44
CA ILE A 42 -16.38 -18.80 -13.46
C ILE A 42 -16.19 -19.32 -12.03
N ASP A 43 -16.67 -20.53 -11.75
CA ASP A 43 -16.55 -21.15 -10.44
C ASP A 43 -15.10 -21.47 -10.07
N ASP A 44 -14.27 -21.87 -11.04
CA ASP A 44 -12.82 -22.10 -10.81
C ASP A 44 -12.17 -20.81 -10.31
N VAL A 45 -12.33 -19.71 -11.06
CA VAL A 45 -11.72 -18.41 -10.72
C VAL A 45 -12.30 -17.86 -9.42
N ALA A 46 -13.60 -18.02 -9.19
CA ALA A 46 -14.23 -17.60 -7.94
C ALA A 46 -13.73 -18.40 -6.73
N GLY A 47 -13.55 -19.72 -6.90
CA GLY A 47 -12.96 -20.61 -5.91
C GLY A 47 -11.55 -20.17 -5.53
N ASP A 48 -10.72 -19.89 -6.52
CA ASP A 48 -9.35 -19.39 -6.31
C ASP A 48 -9.33 -18.04 -5.57
N VAL A 49 -10.17 -17.08 -5.98
CA VAL A 49 -10.27 -15.77 -5.31
C VAL A 49 -10.66 -15.92 -3.85
N ARG A 50 -11.64 -16.77 -3.53
CA ARG A 50 -12.07 -17.02 -2.13
C ARG A 50 -10.98 -17.73 -1.33
N LEU A 51 -10.27 -18.68 -1.93
CA LEU A 51 -9.13 -19.33 -1.30
C LEU A 51 -8.02 -18.31 -1.00
N MET A 52 -7.65 -17.52 -2.00
CA MET A 52 -6.63 -16.48 -1.86
C MET A 52 -7.00 -15.45 -0.80
N HIS A 53 -8.28 -15.05 -0.74
CA HIS A 53 -8.80 -14.16 0.29
C HIS A 53 -8.62 -14.74 1.70
N ARG A 54 -9.00 -16.01 1.94
CA ARG A 54 -8.81 -16.65 3.26
C ARG A 54 -7.34 -16.67 3.69
N VAL A 55 -6.44 -16.98 2.76
CA VAL A 55 -4.99 -16.95 3.02
C VAL A 55 -4.52 -15.53 3.32
N ALA A 56 -4.96 -14.53 2.54
CA ALA A 56 -4.61 -13.14 2.77
C ALA A 56 -5.11 -12.63 4.13
N GLN A 57 -6.33 -12.98 4.54
CA GLN A 57 -6.85 -12.63 5.87
C GLN A 57 -5.98 -13.19 7.00
N ALA A 58 -5.58 -14.47 6.91
CA ALA A 58 -4.71 -15.11 7.91
C ALA A 58 -3.33 -14.44 7.96
N ARG A 59 -2.75 -14.13 6.78
CA ARG A 59 -1.47 -13.43 6.69
C ARG A 59 -1.53 -12.02 7.26
N ARG A 60 -2.61 -11.28 6.97
CA ARG A 60 -2.84 -9.93 7.50
C ARG A 60 -2.92 -9.97 9.03
N ALA A 61 -3.69 -10.91 9.58
CA ALA A 61 -3.79 -11.09 11.03
C ALA A 61 -2.40 -11.35 11.66
N LEU A 62 -1.61 -12.26 11.07
CA LEU A 62 -0.25 -12.53 11.52
C LEU A 62 0.66 -11.29 11.44
N ARG A 63 0.57 -10.51 10.35
CA ARG A 63 1.35 -9.29 10.15
C ARG A 63 1.09 -8.25 11.24
N PHE A 64 -0.16 -8.05 11.63
CA PHE A 64 -0.51 -7.14 12.73
C PHE A 64 -0.17 -7.71 14.11
N GLN A 65 -0.29 -9.02 14.32
CA GLN A 65 0.19 -9.68 15.55
C GLN A 65 1.71 -9.52 15.70
N ASN A 66 2.44 -9.49 14.59
CA ASN A 66 3.87 -9.21 14.54
C ASN A 66 4.18 -7.71 14.55
N GLY A 67 3.24 -6.83 14.91
CA GLY A 67 3.53 -5.42 15.19
C GLY A 67 3.53 -4.48 13.98
N ALA A 68 2.96 -4.87 12.84
CA ALA A 68 2.80 -3.94 11.73
C ALA A 68 1.85 -2.77 12.07
N LEU A 69 2.11 -1.63 11.47
CA LEU A 69 1.35 -0.39 11.59
C LEU A 69 0.70 -0.04 10.24
N ALA A 70 -0.59 0.25 10.26
CA ALA A 70 -1.35 0.69 9.10
C ALA A 70 -1.91 2.10 9.33
N LEU A 71 -1.16 3.09 8.86
CA LEU A 71 -1.61 4.46 8.76
C LEU A 71 -2.13 4.72 7.34
N ASN A 72 -3.45 4.68 7.19
CA ASN A 72 -4.10 4.91 5.91
C ASN A 72 -4.66 6.33 5.87
N GLY A 73 -3.96 7.21 5.17
CA GLY A 73 -4.49 8.55 4.87
C GLY A 73 -5.66 8.51 3.90
N VAL A 74 -6.50 9.55 3.98
CA VAL A 74 -7.63 9.68 3.07
C VAL A 74 -7.15 10.03 1.67
N LYS A 75 -7.49 9.15 0.72
CA LYS A 75 -7.28 9.39 -0.70
C LYS A 75 -8.59 9.79 -1.33
N LEU A 76 -8.58 10.88 -2.08
CA LEU A 76 -9.76 11.32 -2.83
C LEU A 76 -9.87 10.54 -4.14
N ALA A 77 -11.09 10.17 -4.50
CA ALA A 77 -11.46 9.65 -5.80
C ALA A 77 -12.40 10.66 -6.47
N PHE A 78 -12.13 10.95 -7.74
CA PHE A 78 -12.93 11.87 -8.54
C PHE A 78 -13.61 11.09 -9.66
N GLN A 79 -14.93 11.29 -9.79
CA GLN A 79 -15.64 10.92 -11.02
C GLN A 79 -15.70 12.16 -11.90
N LEU A 80 -15.11 12.07 -13.09
CA LEU A 80 -15.15 13.15 -14.07
C LEU A 80 -16.40 13.04 -14.94
N GLY A 81 -16.89 14.17 -15.41
CA GLY A 81 -17.99 14.23 -16.37
C GLY A 81 -17.61 13.66 -17.74
N ALA A 82 -18.57 13.66 -18.66
CA ALA A 82 -18.37 13.10 -20.00
C ALA A 82 -17.27 13.79 -20.83
N ASP A 83 -16.96 15.05 -20.51
CA ASP A 83 -15.84 15.80 -21.11
C ASP A 83 -14.46 15.36 -20.58
N GLY A 84 -14.42 14.62 -19.47
CA GLY A 84 -13.19 14.20 -18.80
C GLY A 84 -12.45 15.34 -18.09
N GLU A 85 -13.10 16.50 -17.91
CA GLU A 85 -12.46 17.68 -17.31
C GLU A 85 -13.05 18.01 -15.94
N ALA A 86 -14.38 18.13 -15.84
CA ALA A 86 -15.04 18.58 -14.62
C ALA A 86 -15.26 17.43 -13.62
N PRO A 87 -14.81 17.55 -12.35
CA PRO A 87 -15.17 16.57 -11.32
C PRO A 87 -16.66 16.72 -10.94
N GLU A 88 -17.44 15.68 -11.19
CA GLU A 88 -18.86 15.60 -10.84
C GLU A 88 -19.10 14.99 -9.45
N LEU A 89 -18.21 14.09 -9.02
CA LEU A 89 -18.22 13.48 -7.69
C LEU A 89 -16.82 13.53 -7.08
N CYS A 90 -16.74 13.76 -5.78
CA CYS A 90 -15.52 13.65 -4.98
C CYS A 90 -15.86 12.88 -3.71
N GLU A 91 -15.23 11.74 -3.50
CA GLU A 91 -15.44 10.89 -2.32
C GLU A 91 -14.11 10.25 -1.86
N PRO A 92 -14.00 9.85 -0.58
CA PRO A 92 -12.89 9.02 -0.13
C PRO A 92 -12.85 7.69 -0.91
N TYR A 93 -11.68 7.28 -1.38
CA TYR A 93 -11.50 6.00 -2.05
C TYR A 93 -11.69 4.84 -1.04
N PRO A 94 -12.68 3.95 -1.25
CA PRO A 94 -12.95 2.87 -0.31
C PRO A 94 -11.92 1.75 -0.45
N ILE A 95 -11.26 1.38 0.66
CA ILE A 95 -10.39 0.21 0.73
C ILE A 95 -11.23 -1.02 1.10
N ARG A 96 -11.34 -1.97 0.17
CA ARG A 96 -12.11 -3.20 0.31
C ARG A 96 -11.23 -4.40 0.66
N ASP A 97 -11.84 -5.53 1.01
CA ASP A 97 -11.09 -6.77 1.26
C ASP A 97 -10.40 -7.30 0.00
N SER A 98 -10.96 -7.04 -1.18
CA SER A 98 -10.28 -7.30 -2.44
C SER A 98 -8.99 -6.48 -2.63
N ASN A 99 -8.91 -5.24 -2.12
CA ASN A 99 -7.67 -4.47 -2.09
C ASN A 99 -6.65 -5.11 -1.16
N ARG A 100 -7.10 -5.48 0.06
CA ARG A 100 -6.26 -6.12 1.08
C ARG A 100 -5.74 -7.48 0.63
N LEU A 101 -6.54 -8.23 -0.13
CA LEU A 101 -6.13 -9.49 -0.75
C LEU A 101 -4.86 -9.28 -1.57
N VAL A 102 -4.90 -8.36 -2.54
CA VAL A 102 -3.74 -8.09 -3.40
C VAL A 102 -2.57 -7.54 -2.60
N GLU A 103 -2.83 -6.65 -1.63
CA GLU A 103 -1.81 -6.08 -0.74
C GLU A 103 -0.98 -7.19 -0.05
N GLU A 104 -1.59 -8.18 0.59
CA GLU A 104 -0.85 -9.19 1.35
C GLU A 104 0.02 -10.10 0.47
N TYR A 105 -0.43 -10.43 -0.75
CA TYR A 105 0.40 -11.18 -1.70
C TYR A 105 1.55 -10.34 -2.24
N MET A 106 1.32 -9.06 -2.52
CA MET A 106 2.39 -8.16 -2.96
C MET A 106 3.45 -7.97 -1.87
N LEU A 107 3.03 -7.79 -0.62
CA LEU A 107 3.94 -7.69 0.54
C LEU A 107 4.78 -8.95 0.69
N LEU A 108 4.17 -10.14 0.59
CA LEU A 108 4.89 -11.42 0.65
C LEU A 108 5.91 -11.56 -0.49
N ALA A 109 5.50 -11.31 -1.73
CA ALA A 109 6.40 -11.42 -2.87
C ALA A 109 7.59 -10.46 -2.75
N ASN A 110 7.34 -9.22 -2.36
CA ASN A 110 8.37 -8.23 -2.12
C ASN A 110 9.33 -8.64 -0.98
N TYR A 111 8.81 -9.22 0.11
CA TYR A 111 9.63 -9.71 1.23
C TYR A 111 10.54 -10.86 0.82
N LEU A 112 10.00 -11.89 0.13
CA LEU A 112 10.78 -13.05 -0.32
C LEU A 112 11.87 -12.66 -1.34
N VAL A 113 11.58 -11.69 -2.22
CA VAL A 113 12.59 -11.18 -3.15
C VAL A 113 13.67 -10.40 -2.41
N ALA A 114 13.32 -9.59 -1.40
CA ALA A 114 14.31 -8.91 -0.57
C ALA A 114 15.24 -9.92 0.14
N GLU A 115 14.68 -10.98 0.72
CA GLU A 115 15.45 -12.07 1.35
C GLU A 115 16.45 -12.69 0.36
N ARG A 116 15.98 -13.04 -0.85
CA ARG A 116 16.84 -13.60 -1.90
C ARG A 116 17.99 -12.65 -2.25
N LEU A 117 17.70 -11.37 -2.45
CA LEU A 117 18.69 -10.37 -2.81
C LEU A 117 19.74 -10.18 -1.71
N ILE A 118 19.33 -10.02 -0.45
CA ILE A 118 20.27 -9.84 0.66
C ILE A 118 21.23 -11.03 0.76
N SER A 119 20.73 -12.25 0.57
CA SER A 119 21.56 -13.46 0.68
C SER A 119 22.48 -13.71 -0.53
N HIS A 120 22.21 -13.15 -1.71
CA HIS A 120 22.90 -13.56 -2.95
C HIS A 120 23.43 -12.41 -3.81
N ALA A 121 22.95 -11.18 -3.61
CA ALA A 121 23.43 -9.97 -4.31
C ALA A 121 24.43 -9.16 -3.47
N GLY A 122 24.65 -9.54 -2.20
CA GLY A 122 25.54 -8.86 -1.27
C GLY A 122 25.21 -7.38 -1.15
N ASP A 123 26.26 -6.55 -1.09
CA ASP A 123 26.16 -5.09 -0.93
C ASP A 123 25.29 -4.41 -2.00
N ARG A 124 25.14 -5.02 -3.19
CA ARG A 124 24.33 -4.49 -4.30
C ARG A 124 22.82 -4.71 -4.12
N ALA A 125 22.38 -5.47 -3.12
CA ALA A 125 20.97 -5.77 -2.91
C ALA A 125 20.16 -4.47 -2.75
N VAL A 126 19.21 -4.23 -3.67
CA VAL A 126 18.31 -3.08 -3.58
C VAL A 126 17.20 -3.38 -2.59
N ILE A 127 17.21 -2.65 -1.48
CA ILE A 127 16.20 -2.73 -0.43
C ILE A 127 15.45 -1.41 -0.30
N ARG A 128 14.41 -1.43 0.53
CA ARG A 128 13.61 -0.28 0.85
C ARG A 128 13.28 -0.25 2.33
N ASN A 129 14.08 0.50 3.08
CA ASN A 129 13.88 0.63 4.51
C ASN A 129 12.84 1.72 4.83
N HIS A 130 12.42 1.74 6.09
CA HIS A 130 11.56 2.79 6.62
C HIS A 130 11.99 3.06 8.04
N ASN A 131 12.71 4.16 8.23
CA ASN A 131 13.22 4.58 9.52
C ASN A 131 12.07 4.93 10.49
N PRO A 132 12.29 4.79 11.81
CA PRO A 132 11.33 5.22 12.82
C PRO A 132 10.92 6.70 12.67
N PRO A 133 9.71 7.08 13.12
CA PRO A 133 9.23 8.45 13.09
C PRO A 133 10.10 9.40 13.91
N LEU A 134 9.94 10.71 13.66
CA LEU A 134 10.55 11.74 14.48
C LEU A 134 9.92 11.75 15.86
N GLN A 135 10.72 11.39 16.88
CA GLN A 135 10.26 11.22 18.26
C GLN A 135 9.44 12.40 18.78
N LYS A 136 9.99 13.62 18.69
CA LYS A 136 9.30 14.85 19.14
C LYS A 136 7.94 15.03 18.48
N GLY A 137 7.85 14.81 17.16
CA GLY A 137 6.58 14.97 16.46
C GLY A 137 5.57 13.89 16.84
N LEU A 138 6.01 12.71 17.26
CA LEU A 138 5.13 11.67 17.78
C LEU A 138 4.65 11.97 19.21
N GLU A 139 5.52 12.53 20.05
CA GLU A 139 5.17 13.05 21.38
C GLU A 139 4.08 14.13 21.27
N ASP A 140 4.23 15.08 20.34
CA ASP A 140 3.23 16.12 20.08
C ASP A 140 1.85 15.50 19.71
N VAL A 141 1.82 14.42 18.92
CA VAL A 141 0.57 13.71 18.56
C VAL A 141 -0.06 13.04 19.79
N VAL A 142 0.75 12.43 20.65
CA VAL A 142 0.27 11.81 21.90
C VAL A 142 -0.34 12.86 22.82
N ASP A 143 0.31 14.02 22.97
CA ASP A 143 -0.18 15.11 23.79
C ASP A 143 -1.49 15.69 23.24
N VAL A 144 -1.59 15.92 21.93
CA VAL A 144 -2.84 16.39 21.29
C VAL A 144 -3.98 15.40 21.50
N ALA A 145 -3.74 14.10 21.29
CA ALA A 145 -4.76 13.07 21.50
C ALA A 145 -5.22 13.02 22.97
N ARG A 146 -4.29 13.20 23.91
CA ARG A 146 -4.62 13.21 25.34
C ARG A 146 -5.39 14.46 25.74
N GLU A 147 -4.94 15.65 25.35
CA GLU A 147 -5.48 16.92 25.82
C GLU A 147 -6.77 17.31 25.11
N SER A 148 -6.87 17.06 23.79
CA SER A 148 -8.02 17.49 22.98
C SER A 148 -9.10 16.42 22.87
N VAL A 149 -8.72 15.13 22.88
CA VAL A 149 -9.65 14.00 22.70
C VAL A 149 -9.84 13.19 23.99
N GLY A 150 -8.96 13.34 24.99
CA GLY A 150 -9.00 12.54 26.20
C GLY A 150 -8.53 11.09 25.99
N PHE A 151 -7.84 10.79 24.88
CA PHE A 151 -7.43 9.43 24.53
C PHE A 151 -5.93 9.24 24.69
N HIS A 152 -5.53 8.20 25.43
CA HIS A 152 -4.12 7.87 25.62
C HIS A 152 -3.60 7.04 24.44
N ILE A 153 -2.55 7.51 23.78
CA ILE A 153 -1.83 6.78 22.73
C ILE A 153 -0.46 6.36 23.26
N ASP A 154 -0.15 5.07 23.16
CA ASP A 154 1.21 4.56 23.29
C ASP A 154 1.84 4.54 21.90
N ALA A 155 2.95 5.26 21.73
CA ALA A 155 3.66 5.37 20.46
C ALA A 155 5.11 4.90 20.56
N THR A 156 5.44 4.06 21.56
CA THR A 156 6.79 3.53 21.80
C THR A 156 7.28 2.58 20.70
N SER A 157 6.37 1.94 19.97
CA SER A 157 6.67 1.04 18.85
C SER A 157 5.58 1.15 17.77
N SER A 158 5.85 0.61 16.59
CA SER A 158 4.84 0.43 15.54
C SER A 158 3.64 -0.39 16.03
N GLN A 159 3.91 -1.43 16.82
CA GLN A 159 2.88 -2.27 17.43
C GLN A 159 2.00 -1.50 18.42
N SER A 160 2.60 -0.85 19.41
CA SER A 160 1.83 -0.15 20.45
C SER A 160 1.02 1.02 19.89
N LEU A 161 1.56 1.69 18.86
CA LEU A 161 0.83 2.71 18.10
C LEU A 161 -0.37 2.11 17.36
N GLN A 162 -0.18 0.99 16.65
CA GLN A 162 -1.27 0.30 15.97
C GLN A 162 -2.35 -0.16 16.95
N GLU A 163 -1.97 -0.73 18.10
CA GLU A 163 -2.89 -1.18 19.14
C GLU A 163 -3.69 -0.01 19.72
N SER A 164 -3.03 1.14 19.96
CA SER A 164 -3.66 2.37 20.43
C SER A 164 -4.67 2.93 19.43
N LEU A 165 -4.31 2.99 18.14
CA LEU A 165 -5.23 3.45 17.08
C LEU A 165 -6.39 2.48 16.89
N SER A 166 -6.13 1.17 16.97
CA SER A 166 -7.19 0.15 16.89
C SER A 166 -8.13 0.22 18.09
N ARG A 167 -7.62 0.54 19.29
CA ARG A 167 -8.43 0.79 20.49
C ARG A 167 -9.26 2.04 20.32
N MET A 168 -8.68 3.14 19.81
CA MET A 168 -9.43 4.37 19.51
C MET A 168 -10.58 4.07 18.54
N GLY A 169 -10.36 3.26 17.51
CA GLY A 169 -11.40 2.86 16.58
C GLY A 169 -12.58 2.07 17.18
N ARG A 170 -12.42 1.51 18.39
CA ARG A 170 -13.49 0.82 19.12
C ARG A 170 -14.15 1.68 20.20
N GLU A 171 -13.40 2.63 20.76
CA GLU A 171 -13.83 3.43 21.93
C GLU A 171 -14.29 4.84 21.55
N CYS A 172 -13.80 5.38 20.44
CA CYS A 172 -14.20 6.69 19.93
C CYS A 172 -15.35 6.52 18.92
N ASN A 173 -16.51 7.09 19.24
CA ASN A 173 -17.68 7.07 18.37
C ASN A 173 -17.64 8.16 17.27
N ASP A 174 -16.63 9.04 17.29
CA ASP A 174 -16.47 10.12 16.32
C ASP A 174 -15.43 9.72 15.27
N GLU A 175 -15.92 9.35 14.08
CA GLU A 175 -15.08 8.94 12.96
C GLU A 175 -14.15 10.06 12.48
N LEU A 176 -14.59 11.33 12.57
CA LEU A 176 -13.76 12.47 12.15
C LEU A 176 -12.59 12.67 13.11
N VAL A 177 -12.81 12.53 14.41
CA VAL A 177 -11.74 12.58 15.41
C VAL A 177 -10.72 11.47 15.18
N MET A 178 -11.19 10.23 14.95
CA MET A 178 -10.33 9.09 14.64
C MET A 178 -9.47 9.36 13.38
N GLN A 179 -10.09 9.92 12.34
CA GLN A 179 -9.43 10.26 11.10
C GLN A 179 -8.39 11.37 11.31
N CYS A 180 -8.73 12.44 12.04
CA CYS A 180 -7.80 13.52 12.37
C CYS A 180 -6.58 13.02 13.14
N VAL A 181 -6.77 12.16 14.15
CA VAL A 181 -5.67 11.58 14.92
C VAL A 181 -4.80 10.68 14.04
N THR A 182 -5.41 9.88 13.16
CA THR A 182 -4.67 9.02 12.21
C THR A 182 -3.84 9.86 11.23
N GLU A 183 -4.40 10.96 10.72
CA GLU A 183 -3.70 11.90 9.85
C GLU A 183 -2.54 12.59 10.57
N LEU A 184 -2.75 13.04 11.81
CA LEU A 184 -1.70 13.63 12.65
C LEU A 184 -0.57 12.64 12.93
N ALA A 185 -0.88 11.36 13.19
CA ALA A 185 0.12 10.32 13.41
C ALA A 185 1.00 10.03 12.18
N MET A 186 0.56 10.39 10.97
CA MET A 186 1.39 10.28 9.76
C MET A 186 2.40 11.42 9.60
N VAL A 187 2.15 12.59 10.18
CA VAL A 187 3.03 13.77 10.06
C VAL A 187 4.47 13.51 10.53
N PRO A 188 4.73 12.88 11.69
CA PRO A 188 6.10 12.61 12.14
C PRO A 188 6.76 11.42 11.44
N MET A 189 6.05 10.68 10.58
CA MET A 189 6.61 9.52 9.89
C MET A 189 7.65 9.95 8.86
N ARG A 190 8.77 9.23 8.82
CA ARG A 190 9.79 9.43 7.79
C ARG A 190 9.34 8.80 6.47
N PRO A 191 9.78 9.32 5.31
CA PRO A 191 9.57 8.59 4.07
C PRO A 191 10.36 7.27 4.11
N ALA A 192 9.76 6.19 3.59
CA ALA A 192 10.51 4.99 3.25
C ALA A 192 11.43 5.27 2.05
N GLU A 193 12.65 4.76 2.04
CA GLU A 193 13.70 5.10 1.07
C GLU A 193 14.26 3.83 0.44
N TYR A 194 14.60 3.91 -0.85
CA TYR A 194 15.39 2.89 -1.54
C TYR A 194 16.87 3.11 -1.25
N LEU A 195 17.60 2.03 -1.02
CA LEU A 195 19.05 2.03 -0.84
C LEU A 195 19.64 0.65 -1.14
N THR A 196 20.94 0.59 -1.34
CA THR A 196 21.71 -0.67 -1.39
C THR A 196 21.98 -1.19 0.01
N ALA A 197 21.96 -2.51 0.19
CA ALA A 197 22.25 -3.13 1.48
C ALA A 197 23.64 -2.77 2.02
N GLY A 198 24.63 -2.53 1.14
CA GLY A 198 25.97 -2.10 1.55
C GLY A 198 26.09 -0.62 1.94
N HIS A 199 25.04 0.21 1.76
CA HIS A 199 25.09 1.63 2.09
C HIS A 199 24.90 1.91 3.59
N VAL A 200 24.24 0.99 4.30
CA VAL A 200 23.90 1.12 5.72
C VAL A 200 24.10 -0.22 6.43
N GLU A 201 24.24 -0.19 7.75
CA GLU A 201 24.38 -1.41 8.56
C GLU A 201 23.09 -2.25 8.56
N GLU A 202 23.20 -3.54 8.88
CA GLU A 202 22.06 -4.48 8.81
C GLU A 202 20.87 -4.06 9.69
N GLU A 203 21.15 -3.42 10.83
CA GLU A 203 20.13 -2.93 11.76
C GLU A 203 19.24 -1.83 11.15
N GLU A 204 19.73 -1.14 10.12
CA GLU A 204 19.04 -0.03 9.45
C GLU A 204 18.22 -0.47 8.22
N TRP A 205 18.26 -1.76 7.85
CA TRP A 205 17.48 -2.31 6.73
C TRP A 205 15.98 -2.39 7.02
N SER A 206 15.61 -2.35 8.30
CA SER A 206 14.26 -2.61 8.77
C SER A 206 13.22 -1.62 8.22
N HIS A 207 11.98 -2.10 8.11
CA HIS A 207 10.86 -1.29 7.68
C HIS A 207 9.87 -1.07 8.84
N PHE A 208 10.00 0.05 9.55
CA PHE A 208 9.25 0.39 10.78
C PHE A 208 7.76 0.06 10.69
N ALA A 209 7.05 0.61 9.70
CA ALA A 209 5.60 0.42 9.59
C ALA A 209 5.18 -1.02 9.23
N LEU A 210 6.04 -1.81 8.58
CA LEU A 210 5.73 -3.20 8.25
C LEU A 210 6.20 -4.16 9.34
N ASN A 211 7.05 -3.66 10.25
CA ASN A 211 7.73 -4.41 11.30
C ASN A 211 8.42 -5.69 10.80
N ILE A 212 9.23 -5.54 9.74
CA ILE A 212 10.01 -6.61 9.12
C ILE A 212 11.47 -6.17 8.96
N PRO A 213 12.44 -7.12 9.01
CA PRO A 213 13.87 -6.80 9.02
C PRO A 213 14.38 -6.25 7.68
N TYR A 214 13.72 -6.61 6.58
CA TYR A 214 14.08 -6.15 5.25
C TYR A 214 12.86 -6.17 4.34
N TYR A 215 12.90 -5.34 3.30
CA TYR A 215 11.84 -5.21 2.31
C TYR A 215 12.39 -4.63 1.02
N THR A 216 11.73 -4.88 -0.11
CA THR A 216 12.04 -4.21 -1.37
C THR A 216 10.77 -4.01 -2.19
N HIS A 217 10.88 -3.46 -3.39
CA HIS A 217 9.78 -3.42 -4.34
C HIS A 217 10.10 -4.24 -5.58
N PHE A 218 9.23 -5.20 -5.90
CA PHE A 218 9.38 -6.11 -7.03
C PHE A 218 8.12 -6.16 -7.93
N THR A 219 6.95 -5.95 -7.34
CA THR A 219 5.65 -6.29 -7.94
C THR A 219 5.08 -5.27 -8.94
N SER A 220 5.84 -4.26 -9.37
CA SER A 220 5.35 -3.22 -10.30
C SER A 220 6.41 -2.59 -11.24
N PRO A 221 7.18 -3.39 -12.00
CA PRO A 221 8.25 -2.89 -12.89
C PRO A 221 7.77 -1.96 -14.01
N ILE A 222 6.51 -2.08 -14.45
CA ILE A 222 5.94 -1.22 -15.51
C ILE A 222 5.89 0.26 -15.08
N ARG A 223 5.76 0.53 -13.78
CA ARG A 223 5.52 1.89 -13.24
C ARG A 223 6.54 2.35 -12.20
N ARG A 224 7.55 1.54 -11.91
CA ARG A 224 8.60 1.85 -10.92
C ARG A 224 9.94 1.28 -11.39
N TYR A 225 10.92 2.16 -11.56
CA TYR A 225 12.26 1.76 -12.00
C TYR A 225 13.02 0.94 -10.94
N ALA A 226 12.78 1.20 -9.65
CA ALA A 226 13.34 0.39 -8.56
C ALA A 226 13.00 -1.10 -8.72
N ASP A 227 11.76 -1.43 -9.09
CA ASP A 227 11.36 -2.80 -9.37
C ASP A 227 12.12 -3.38 -10.59
N VAL A 228 12.46 -2.58 -11.61
CA VAL A 228 13.28 -3.05 -12.74
C VAL A 228 14.69 -3.41 -12.29
N MET A 229 15.30 -2.61 -11.40
CA MET A 229 16.61 -2.92 -10.80
C MET A 229 16.55 -4.23 -10.02
N VAL A 230 15.53 -4.39 -9.17
CA VAL A 230 15.29 -5.60 -8.38
C VAL A 230 15.05 -6.83 -9.25
N HIS A 231 14.30 -6.70 -10.36
CA HIS A 231 14.09 -7.81 -11.32
C HIS A 231 15.39 -8.30 -11.94
N ARG A 232 16.28 -7.38 -12.34
CA ARG A 232 17.59 -7.72 -12.93
C ARG A 232 18.49 -8.41 -11.91
N LEU A 233 18.62 -7.84 -10.71
CA LEU A 233 19.39 -8.46 -9.63
C LEU A 233 18.84 -9.85 -9.29
N LEU A 234 17.52 -9.98 -9.16
CA LEU A 234 16.89 -11.26 -8.86
C LEU A 234 17.21 -12.30 -9.92
N GLN A 235 17.10 -11.95 -11.21
CA GLN A 235 17.47 -12.83 -12.32
C GLN A 235 18.93 -13.27 -12.23
N ALA A 236 19.87 -12.34 -12.04
CA ALA A 236 21.28 -12.65 -11.90
C ALA A 236 21.58 -13.55 -10.68
N THR A 237 20.85 -13.39 -9.56
CA THR A 237 20.97 -14.30 -8.41
C THR A 237 20.43 -15.70 -8.68
N ILE A 238 19.46 -15.85 -9.59
CA ILE A 238 18.88 -17.15 -9.97
C ILE A 238 19.81 -17.87 -10.95
N ASP A 239 20.35 -17.13 -11.91
CA ASP A 239 21.24 -17.66 -12.95
C ASP A 239 22.67 -17.90 -12.45
N GLY A 240 23.03 -17.34 -11.29
CA GLY A 240 24.38 -17.42 -10.74
C GLY A 240 25.38 -16.51 -11.45
N THR A 241 24.89 -15.55 -12.24
CA THR A 241 25.69 -14.62 -13.05
C THR A 241 25.88 -13.27 -12.36
N ILE A 242 25.68 -13.19 -11.04
CA ILE A 242 25.70 -11.93 -10.29
C ILE A 242 27.05 -11.21 -10.40
N ASP A 243 28.15 -11.96 -10.55
CA ASP A 243 29.51 -11.44 -10.74
C ASP A 243 29.86 -11.16 -12.21
N GLU A 244 29.04 -11.66 -13.15
CA GLU A 244 29.22 -11.49 -14.60
C GLU A 244 28.28 -10.41 -15.18
N ASP A 245 27.19 -10.10 -14.48
CA ASP A 245 26.20 -9.12 -14.92
C ASP A 245 26.76 -7.70 -14.82
N ASP A 246 26.88 -7.07 -15.98
CA ASP A 246 27.31 -5.68 -16.14
C ASP A 246 26.20 -4.68 -15.74
N THR A 247 25.00 -5.17 -15.46
CA THR A 247 23.87 -4.36 -15.03
C THR A 247 23.94 -4.14 -13.51
N LEU A 248 24.03 -2.86 -13.08
CA LEU A 248 24.29 -2.50 -11.66
C LEU A 248 25.66 -3.00 -11.19
N ARG A 249 26.69 -2.58 -11.94
CA ARG A 249 28.10 -3.02 -11.86
C ARG A 249 28.68 -3.05 -10.46
N ASN A 250 28.34 -2.06 -9.65
CA ASN A 250 28.84 -1.90 -8.29
C ASN A 250 27.79 -1.26 -7.38
N GLU A 251 28.04 -1.33 -6.07
CA GLU A 251 27.18 -0.80 -5.03
C GLU A 251 26.94 0.71 -5.23
N ALA A 252 27.98 1.50 -5.45
CA ALA A 252 27.88 2.96 -5.54
C ALA A 252 26.97 3.45 -6.70
N GLU A 253 27.08 2.84 -7.88
CA GLU A 253 26.20 3.14 -9.02
C GLU A 253 24.74 2.76 -8.74
N THR A 254 24.55 1.63 -8.06
CA THR A 254 23.23 1.14 -7.66
C THR A 254 22.60 2.08 -6.61
N GLN A 255 23.40 2.53 -5.65
CA GLN A 255 22.99 3.48 -4.62
C GLN A 255 22.59 4.82 -5.23
N SER A 256 23.38 5.35 -6.18
CA SER A 256 23.02 6.58 -6.90
C SER A 256 21.67 6.44 -7.65
N SER A 257 21.40 5.25 -8.21
CA SER A 257 20.11 4.95 -8.84
C SER A 257 18.95 4.89 -7.83
N CYS A 258 19.21 4.36 -6.62
CA CYS A 258 18.27 4.34 -5.51
C CYS A 258 17.91 5.76 -5.04
N GLU A 259 18.92 6.63 -4.86
CA GLU A 259 18.74 8.05 -4.52
C GLU A 259 17.87 8.77 -5.57
N HIS A 260 18.18 8.57 -6.86
CA HIS A 260 17.36 9.11 -7.93
C HIS A 260 15.91 8.61 -7.87
N CYS A 261 15.70 7.33 -7.58
CA CYS A 261 14.36 6.78 -7.39
C CYS A 261 13.63 7.42 -6.21
N ASN A 262 14.32 7.73 -5.12
CA ASN A 262 13.75 8.42 -3.95
C ASN A 262 13.29 9.84 -4.31
N GLU A 263 14.16 10.62 -4.97
CA GLU A 263 13.83 11.97 -5.42
C GLU A 263 12.61 11.98 -6.35
N LYS A 264 12.62 11.13 -7.38
CA LYS A 264 11.52 11.04 -8.35
C LYS A 264 10.23 10.57 -7.72
N ARG A 265 10.30 9.64 -6.76
CA ARG A 265 9.14 9.21 -6.00
C ARG A 265 8.54 10.35 -5.17
N MET A 266 9.37 11.13 -4.48
CA MET A 266 8.89 12.28 -3.70
C MET A 266 8.29 13.36 -4.59
N ALA A 267 8.91 13.64 -5.75
CA ALA A 267 8.36 14.56 -6.74
C ALA A 267 7.01 14.06 -7.28
N SER A 268 6.90 12.77 -7.60
CA SER A 268 5.65 12.15 -8.08
C SER A 268 4.54 12.21 -7.04
N LYS A 269 4.83 11.90 -5.77
CA LYS A 269 3.86 12.03 -4.66
C LYS A 269 3.33 13.46 -4.54
N LYS A 270 4.22 14.46 -4.53
CA LYS A 270 3.85 15.88 -4.48
C LYS A 270 2.98 16.29 -5.68
N ALA A 271 3.28 15.77 -6.87
CA ALA A 271 2.48 16.04 -8.07
C ALA A 271 1.07 15.44 -7.98
N GLN A 272 0.95 14.19 -7.49
CA GLN A 272 -0.35 13.53 -7.24
C GLN A 272 -1.19 14.32 -6.24
N GLU A 273 -0.63 14.68 -5.08
CA GLU A 273 -1.34 15.46 -4.05
C GLU A 273 -1.78 16.85 -4.56
N ARG A 274 -0.93 17.51 -5.37
CA ARG A 274 -1.30 18.78 -6.01
C ARG A 274 -2.43 18.61 -7.00
N SER A 275 -2.41 17.53 -7.79
CA SER A 275 -3.51 17.20 -8.71
C SER A 275 -4.81 17.02 -7.94
N ASP A 276 -4.81 16.21 -6.88
CA ASP A 276 -5.99 15.99 -6.05
C ASP A 276 -6.54 17.30 -5.47
N ARG A 277 -5.67 18.21 -5.02
CA ARG A 277 -6.07 19.54 -4.54
C ARG A 277 -6.68 20.43 -5.61
N VAL A 278 -6.16 20.38 -6.84
CA VAL A 278 -6.74 21.12 -7.98
C VAL A 278 -8.14 20.60 -8.29
N PHE A 279 -8.30 19.29 -8.42
CA PHE A 279 -9.62 18.68 -8.69
C PHE A 279 -10.61 18.90 -7.56
N LEU A 280 -10.17 18.81 -6.29
CA LEU A 280 -11.02 19.17 -5.15
C LEU A 280 -11.47 20.64 -5.22
N SER A 281 -10.57 21.54 -5.59
CA SER A 281 -10.88 22.97 -5.71
C SER A 281 -11.88 23.25 -6.84
N LEU A 282 -11.72 22.60 -8.00
CA LEU A 282 -12.69 22.67 -9.11
C LEU A 282 -14.06 22.13 -8.69
N PHE A 283 -14.09 21.00 -7.99
CA PHE A 283 -15.32 20.41 -7.45
C PHE A 283 -16.04 21.38 -6.51
N LEU A 284 -15.32 21.98 -5.55
CA LEU A 284 -15.88 22.90 -4.56
C LEU A 284 -16.32 24.25 -5.18
N LEU A 285 -15.68 24.71 -6.26
CA LEU A 285 -16.13 25.89 -7.01
C LEU A 285 -17.46 25.63 -7.72
N ALA A 286 -17.62 24.44 -8.33
CA ALA A 286 -18.86 24.05 -8.99
C ALA A 286 -19.98 23.70 -7.99
N LYS A 287 -19.62 23.12 -6.85
CA LYS A 287 -20.53 22.69 -5.77
C LYS A 287 -20.10 23.32 -4.44
N PRO A 288 -20.30 24.64 -4.26
CA PRO A 288 -19.91 25.30 -3.02
C PRO A 288 -20.63 24.68 -1.83
N ILE A 289 -19.87 24.41 -0.77
CA ILE A 289 -20.39 23.92 0.49
C ILE A 289 -21.31 25.00 1.07
N LYS A 290 -22.62 24.81 0.97
CA LYS A 290 -23.60 25.67 1.64
C LYS A 290 -23.87 25.12 3.03
N ASN A 291 -23.66 25.94 4.07
CA ASN A 291 -24.08 25.69 5.46
C ASN A 291 -23.50 24.45 6.18
N VAL A 292 -22.19 24.18 6.08
CA VAL A 292 -21.56 23.07 6.85
C VAL A 292 -20.50 23.54 7.86
N LEU A 293 -20.03 24.78 7.76
CA LEU A 293 -19.32 25.43 8.87
C LEU A 293 -20.29 26.45 9.44
N GLY A 294 -21.09 26.02 10.42
CA GLY A 294 -21.90 26.91 11.25
C GLY A 294 -21.05 27.87 12.04
#